data_AF-A0AAD4BJC3-F1
#
_entry.id   AF-A0AAD4BJC3-F1
#
_cell.length_a   1.000
_cell.length_b   1.000
_cell.length_c   1.000
_cell.angle_alpha   90.00
_cell.angle_beta   90.00
_cell.angle_gamma   90.00
#
_symmetry.space_group_name_H-M   'P 1'
#
loop_
_entity.id
_entity.type
_entity.pdbx_description
1 polymer ?
#
loop_
_entity_poly.entity_id
_entity_poly.type
_entity_poly.pdbx_seq_one_letter_code
_entity_poly.pdbx_strand_id
1 'polypeptide(L)'
;RTNLLVAFCKDNPDLRLKLFSDSTQDAIRQGRTRKQMSASKDSYYQQIAQHVFTNDRDPVVQQAYSADPLLFVKTIKGQFAKLKTKYNTFNKELGYSGAGITVEQMLEDPNKQNLLGMTVPTFPWWEDLHGWWKDNPAFNQTFSTADPGQDHAAEAQELFAKSKQS
;
A
#
# COMPACT_ATOMS: atom_id res chain seq x y z
N ARG A 1 -8.44 10.59 -13.39
CA ARG A 1 -7.15 9.88 -13.64
C ARG A 1 -6.78 8.95 -12.48
N THR A 2 -6.76 9.39 -11.22
CA THR A 2 -6.51 8.49 -10.07
C THR A 2 -7.43 7.27 -10.04
N ASN A 3 -8.72 7.44 -10.33
CA ASN A 3 -9.65 6.31 -10.46
C ASN A 3 -9.20 5.27 -11.50
N LEU A 4 -8.73 5.70 -12.67
CA LEU A 4 -8.22 4.80 -13.71
C LEU A 4 -6.94 4.10 -13.27
N LEU A 5 -6.05 4.81 -12.59
CA LEU A 5 -4.82 4.25 -12.03
C LEU A 5 -5.12 3.16 -10.99
N VAL A 6 -6.02 3.45 -10.04
CA VAL A 6 -6.40 2.51 -8.98
C VAL A 6 -7.16 1.32 -9.57
N ALA A 7 -8.11 1.56 -10.49
CA ALA A 7 -8.84 0.50 -11.18
C ALA A 7 -7.89 -0.43 -11.95
N PHE A 8 -6.94 0.12 -12.70
CA PHE A 8 -5.95 -0.70 -13.40
C PHE A 8 -5.13 -1.58 -12.45
N CYS A 9 -4.71 -1.06 -11.29
CA CYS A 9 -4.02 -1.87 -10.27
C CYS A 9 -4.92 -2.94 -9.63
N LYS A 10 -6.23 -2.68 -9.53
CA LYS A 10 -7.22 -3.65 -9.06
C LYS A 10 -7.38 -4.80 -10.05
N ASP A 11 -7.52 -4.47 -11.33
CA ASP A 11 -7.74 -5.41 -12.43
C ASP A 11 -6.46 -6.19 -12.82
N ASN A 12 -5.28 -5.71 -12.41
CA ASN A 12 -3.99 -6.34 -12.71
C ASN A 12 -3.24 -6.73 -11.42
N PRO A 13 -3.70 -7.75 -10.68
CA PRO A 13 -3.13 -8.14 -9.38
C PRO A 13 -1.66 -8.57 -9.47
N ASP A 14 -1.27 -9.30 -10.51
CA ASP A 14 0.12 -9.71 -10.71
C ASP A 14 1.05 -8.51 -10.93
N LEU A 15 0.61 -7.51 -11.71
CA LEU A 15 1.35 -6.26 -11.90
C LEU A 15 1.45 -5.50 -10.58
N ARG A 16 0.34 -5.40 -9.84
CA ARG A 16 0.26 -4.70 -8.55
C ARG A 16 1.21 -5.32 -7.52
N LEU A 17 1.23 -6.65 -7.38
CA LEU A 17 2.11 -7.35 -6.46
C LEU A 17 3.58 -7.09 -6.80
N LYS A 18 3.95 -7.15 -8.09
CA LYS A 18 5.31 -6.81 -8.53
C LYS A 18 5.66 -5.34 -8.27
N LEU A 19 4.71 -4.43 -8.48
CA LEU A 19 4.93 -3.00 -8.32
C LEU A 19 5.14 -2.55 -6.87
N PHE A 20 4.35 -3.11 -5.94
CA PHE A 20 4.40 -2.77 -4.52
C PHE A 20 5.28 -3.70 -3.69
N SER A 21 5.95 -4.66 -4.34
CA SER A 21 6.64 -5.78 -3.71
C SER A 21 5.67 -6.71 -3.00
N ASP A 22 5.62 -7.93 -3.52
CA ASP A 22 4.87 -9.02 -2.95
C ASP A 22 5.48 -9.45 -1.60
N SER A 23 4.63 -9.65 -0.60
CA SER A 23 5.04 -10.08 0.73
C SER A 23 5.38 -11.57 0.73
N THR A 24 6.53 -11.93 1.29
CA THR A 24 6.91 -13.34 1.47
C THR A 24 5.91 -14.07 2.36
N GLN A 25 5.42 -13.41 3.42
CA GLN A 25 4.47 -14.02 4.36
C GLN A 25 3.12 -14.29 3.69
N ASP A 26 2.61 -13.37 2.88
CA ASP A 26 1.33 -13.56 2.17
C ASP A 26 1.43 -14.61 1.07
N ALA A 27 2.56 -14.66 0.36
CA ALA A 27 2.81 -15.70 -0.61
C ALA A 27 2.76 -17.10 0.04
N ILE A 28 3.41 -17.27 1.20
CA ILE A 28 3.39 -18.51 1.98
C ILE A 28 1.98 -18.84 2.46
N ARG A 29 1.27 -17.88 3.07
CA ARG A 29 -0.13 -18.07 3.53
C ARG A 29 -1.06 -18.51 2.41
N GLN A 30 -0.83 -18.02 1.20
CA GLN A 30 -1.64 -18.34 0.02
C GLN A 30 -1.12 -19.57 -0.75
N GLY A 31 -0.10 -20.28 -0.25
CA GLY A 31 0.48 -21.46 -0.89
C GLY A 31 1.11 -21.18 -2.26
N ARG A 32 1.51 -19.94 -2.53
CA ARG A 32 2.09 -19.50 -3.80
C ARG A 32 3.52 -19.03 -3.64
N THR A 33 4.27 -19.01 -4.74
CA THR A 33 5.59 -18.38 -4.75
C THR A 33 5.47 -16.86 -4.81
N ARG A 34 6.44 -16.19 -4.18
CA ARG A 34 6.54 -14.72 -4.21
C ARG A 34 6.78 -14.23 -5.64
N LYS A 35 5.95 -13.30 -6.10
CA LYS A 35 6.10 -12.63 -7.39
C LYS A 35 7.20 -11.59 -7.29
N GLN A 36 8.28 -11.82 -8.02
CA GLN A 36 9.35 -10.84 -8.18
C GLN A 36 9.13 -10.01 -9.46
N MET A 37 9.70 -8.80 -9.46
CA MET A 37 9.74 -7.98 -10.65
C MET A 37 10.53 -8.70 -11.75
N SER A 38 9.93 -8.82 -12.93
CA SER A 38 10.56 -9.40 -14.12
C SER A 38 11.10 -8.34 -15.08
N ALA A 39 10.85 -7.07 -14.79
CA ALA A 39 11.28 -5.90 -15.54
C ALA A 39 11.58 -4.75 -14.58
N SER A 40 12.10 -3.63 -15.10
CA SER A 40 12.33 -2.42 -14.30
C SER A 40 11.01 -1.88 -13.74
N LYS A 41 11.09 -1.14 -12.61
CA LYS A 41 9.90 -0.53 -11.99
C LYS A 41 9.20 0.44 -12.95
N ASP A 42 10.00 1.09 -13.78
CA ASP A 42 9.56 2.06 -14.79
C ASP A 42 8.73 1.42 -15.89
N SER A 43 9.01 0.15 -16.25
CA SER A 43 8.19 -0.60 -17.20
C SER A 43 6.75 -0.80 -16.69
N TYR A 44 6.57 -1.08 -15.40
CA TYR A 44 5.23 -1.19 -14.81
C TYR A 44 4.53 0.17 -14.74
N TYR A 45 5.25 1.23 -14.38
CA TYR A 45 4.70 2.59 -14.42
C TYR A 45 4.31 3.04 -15.84
N GLN A 46 5.06 2.61 -16.85
CA GLN A 46 4.73 2.87 -18.25
C GLN A 46 3.45 2.17 -18.69
N GLN A 47 3.23 0.91 -18.28
CA GLN A 47 1.97 0.20 -18.54
C GLN A 47 0.77 0.92 -17.91
N ILE A 48 0.92 1.41 -16.68
CA ILE A 48 -0.11 2.22 -16.02
C ILE A 48 -0.32 3.54 -16.77
N ALA A 49 0.76 4.23 -17.16
CA ALA A 49 0.66 5.49 -17.90
C ALA A 49 -0.08 5.28 -19.23
N GLN A 50 0.23 4.21 -19.96
CA GLN A 50 -0.47 3.87 -21.19
C GLN A 50 -1.97 3.70 -20.96
N HIS A 51 -2.38 2.94 -19.94
CA HIS A 51 -3.79 2.74 -19.63
C HIS A 51 -4.49 4.04 -19.23
N VAL A 52 -3.82 4.90 -18.46
CA VAL A 52 -4.40 6.14 -17.93
C VAL A 52 -4.52 7.24 -18.99
N PHE A 53 -3.52 7.37 -19.88
CA PHE A 53 -3.37 8.56 -20.72
C PHE A 53 -3.65 8.35 -22.22
N THR A 54 -3.63 7.12 -22.74
CA THR A 54 -3.87 6.86 -24.17
C THR A 54 -5.23 7.38 -24.64
N ASN A 55 -6.26 7.21 -23.81
CA ASN A 55 -7.62 7.64 -24.07
C ASN A 55 -8.08 8.67 -23.03
N ASP A 56 -7.16 9.57 -22.64
CA ASP A 56 -7.52 10.64 -21.71
C ASP A 56 -8.65 11.50 -22.29
N ARG A 57 -9.57 11.94 -21.43
CA ARG A 57 -10.71 12.77 -21.86
C ARG A 57 -10.27 14.18 -22.26
N ASP A 58 -9.12 14.60 -21.77
CA ASP A 58 -8.51 15.89 -22.09
C ASP A 58 -7.57 15.73 -23.30
N PRO A 59 -7.93 16.30 -24.47
CA PRO A 59 -7.14 16.16 -25.69
C PRO A 59 -5.73 16.72 -25.55
N VAL A 60 -5.53 17.74 -24.69
CA VAL A 60 -4.19 18.33 -24.46
C VAL A 60 -3.30 17.32 -23.74
N VAL A 61 -3.84 16.62 -22.76
CA VAL A 61 -3.10 15.59 -22.02
C VAL A 61 -2.84 14.37 -22.90
N GLN A 62 -3.82 13.98 -23.72
CA GLN A 62 -3.63 12.90 -24.70
C GLN A 62 -2.51 13.24 -25.69
N GLN A 63 -2.53 14.44 -26.27
CA GLN A 63 -1.51 14.90 -27.20
C GLN A 63 -0.12 14.98 -26.53
N ALA A 64 -0.05 15.51 -25.30
CA ALA A 64 1.19 15.56 -24.54
C ALA A 64 1.73 14.15 -24.24
N TYR A 65 0.86 13.19 -23.93
CA TYR A 65 1.25 11.80 -23.73
C TYR A 65 1.78 11.16 -25.03
N SER A 66 1.11 11.40 -26.16
CA SER A 66 1.60 10.93 -27.46
C SER A 66 2.94 11.53 -27.86
N ALA A 67 3.21 12.79 -27.48
CA ALA A 67 4.46 13.47 -27.77
C ALA A 67 5.63 12.95 -26.92
N ASP A 68 5.41 12.70 -25.63
CA ASP A 68 6.43 12.14 -24.74
C ASP A 68 5.83 11.24 -23.64
N PRO A 69 5.68 9.92 -23.91
CA PRO A 69 5.14 8.97 -22.95
C PRO A 69 5.99 8.81 -21.68
N LEU A 70 7.30 9.06 -21.75
CA LEU A 70 8.23 8.83 -20.64
C LEU A 70 8.08 9.89 -19.54
N LEU A 71 7.67 11.11 -19.87
CA LEU A 71 7.32 12.12 -18.86
C LEU A 71 6.17 11.65 -17.97
N PHE A 72 5.24 10.88 -18.52
CA PHE A 72 4.09 10.39 -17.77
C PHE A 72 4.43 9.24 -16.82
N VAL A 73 5.54 8.53 -17.04
CA VAL A 73 6.10 7.62 -16.03
C VAL A 73 6.42 8.38 -14.73
N LYS A 74 7.02 9.58 -14.84
CA LYS A 74 7.30 10.43 -13.67
C LYS A 74 6.01 10.91 -13.01
N THR A 75 5.00 11.27 -13.80
CA THR A 75 3.68 11.66 -13.31
C THR A 75 3.01 10.54 -12.50
N ILE A 76 3.03 9.30 -13.00
CA ILE A 76 2.48 8.15 -12.28
C ILE A 76 3.25 7.90 -10.97
N LYS A 77 4.58 7.94 -10.99
CA LYS A 77 5.41 7.82 -9.77
C LYS A 77 5.02 8.87 -8.72
N GLY A 78 4.94 10.13 -9.13
CA GLY A 78 4.54 11.24 -8.28
C GLY A 78 3.12 11.06 -7.71
N GLN A 79 2.20 10.51 -8.52
CA GLN A 79 0.84 10.22 -8.05
C GLN A 79 0.81 9.13 -6.97
N PHE A 80 1.58 8.04 -7.13
CA PHE A 80 1.69 7.02 -6.08
C PHE A 80 2.33 7.55 -4.80
N ALA A 81 3.34 8.43 -4.91
CA ALA A 81 3.93 9.08 -3.75
C ALA A 81 2.89 9.91 -2.98
N LYS A 82 2.08 10.70 -3.69
CA LYS A 82 0.97 11.48 -3.10
C LYS A 82 -0.07 10.57 -2.43
N LEU A 83 -0.46 9.47 -3.09
CA LEU A 83 -1.39 8.49 -2.52
C LEU A 83 -0.83 7.85 -1.25
N LYS A 84 0.45 7.48 -1.25
CA LYS A 84 1.13 6.94 -0.07
C LYS A 84 1.13 7.95 1.08
N THR A 85 1.47 9.21 0.83
CA THR A 85 1.43 10.25 1.86
C THR A 85 0.01 10.40 2.42
N LYS A 86 -0.99 10.54 1.56
CA LYS A 86 -2.38 10.69 1.98
C LYS A 86 -2.89 9.47 2.77
N TYR A 87 -2.52 8.26 2.35
CA TYR A 87 -2.82 7.03 3.06
C TYR A 87 -2.25 7.02 4.48
N ASN A 88 -0.98 7.39 4.66
CA ASN A 88 -0.38 7.42 6.00
C ASN A 88 -0.96 8.53 6.87
N THR A 89 -1.25 9.70 6.30
CA THR A 89 -1.97 10.76 7.02
C THR A 89 -3.34 10.28 7.49
N PHE A 90 -4.09 9.63 6.60
CA PHE A 90 -5.41 9.09 6.90
C PHE A 90 -5.35 8.00 7.97
N ASN A 91 -4.41 7.04 7.87
CA ASN A 91 -4.21 6.02 8.89
C ASN A 91 -3.79 6.61 10.24
N LYS A 92 -3.01 7.68 10.25
CA LYS A 92 -2.66 8.39 11.48
C LYS A 92 -3.88 9.06 12.10
N GLU A 93 -4.73 9.69 11.30
CA GLU A 93 -5.98 10.31 11.76
C GLU A 93 -6.97 9.27 12.29
N LEU A 94 -7.05 8.09 11.65
CA LEU A 94 -7.83 6.95 12.16
C LEU A 94 -7.24 6.36 13.44
N GLY A 95 -5.92 6.14 13.49
CA GLY A 95 -5.22 5.38 14.52
C GLY A 95 -4.79 6.15 15.78
N TYR A 96 -5.22 7.41 15.98
CA TYR A 96 -4.94 8.16 17.21
C TYR A 96 -6.12 8.13 18.18
N SER A 97 -6.25 7.02 18.90
CA SER A 97 -6.38 7.12 20.36
C SER A 97 -5.16 6.42 20.94
N GLY A 98 -4.55 6.97 21.99
CA GLY A 98 -3.35 6.39 22.64
C GLY A 98 -3.57 5.02 23.30
N ALA A 99 -4.56 4.26 22.86
CA ALA A 99 -5.00 2.96 23.37
C ALA A 99 -4.55 1.77 22.49
N GLY A 100 -3.86 2.01 21.36
CA GLY A 100 -3.32 0.93 20.51
C GLY A 100 -4.37 0.16 19.69
N ILE A 101 -5.52 0.77 19.40
CA ILE A 101 -6.59 0.16 18.59
C ILE A 101 -6.18 0.18 17.11
N THR A 102 -6.18 -0.98 16.45
CA THR A 102 -5.83 -1.09 15.02
C THR A 102 -6.98 -0.64 14.12
N VAL A 103 -6.69 -0.30 12.86
CA VAL A 103 -7.70 0.05 11.85
C VAL A 103 -8.74 -1.07 11.68
N GLU A 104 -8.31 -2.32 11.77
CA GLU A 104 -9.15 -3.51 11.68
C GLU A 104 -10.14 -3.57 12.85
N GLN A 105 -9.66 -3.35 14.07
CA GLN A 105 -10.52 -3.25 15.26
C GLN A 105 -11.48 -2.06 15.18
N MET A 106 -11.13 -1.00 14.43
CA MET A 106 -12.06 0.10 14.15
C MET A 106 -13.13 -0.27 13.11
N LEU A 107 -12.79 -1.09 12.12
CA LEU A 107 -13.76 -1.60 11.13
C LEU A 107 -14.79 -2.52 11.79
N GLU A 108 -14.39 -3.26 12.83
CA GLU A 108 -15.24 -4.17 13.59
C GLU A 108 -16.15 -3.47 14.62
N ASP A 109 -15.90 -2.19 14.93
CA ASP A 109 -16.69 -1.41 15.90
C ASP A 109 -17.74 -0.53 15.20
N PRO A 110 -19.05 -0.82 15.34
CA PRO A 110 -20.12 -0.02 14.72
C PRO A 110 -20.09 1.47 15.09
N ASN A 111 -19.57 1.83 16.27
CA ASN A 111 -19.45 3.24 16.67
C ASN A 111 -18.31 3.96 15.94
N LYS A 112 -17.28 3.23 15.48
CA LYS A 112 -16.16 3.77 14.71
C LYS A 112 -16.38 3.68 13.19
N GLN A 113 -17.32 2.86 12.72
CA GLN A 113 -17.77 2.85 11.33
C GLN A 113 -18.33 4.21 10.87
N ASN A 114 -18.94 4.99 11.76
CA ASN A 114 -19.39 6.36 11.44
C ASN A 114 -18.22 7.31 11.10
N LEU A 115 -17.06 7.16 11.76
CA LEU A 115 -15.87 7.97 11.46
C LEU A 115 -15.33 7.64 10.07
N LEU A 116 -15.33 6.36 9.70
CA LEU A 116 -14.97 5.90 8.35
C LEU A 116 -15.99 6.38 7.30
N GLY A 117 -17.29 6.27 7.59
CA GLY A 117 -18.35 6.74 6.69
C GLY A 117 -18.26 8.23 6.35
N MET A 118 -17.79 9.06 7.29
CA MET A 118 -17.56 10.49 7.05
C MET A 118 -16.25 10.79 6.31
N THR A 119 -15.22 9.94 6.46
CA THR A 119 -13.87 10.22 5.95
C THR A 119 -13.58 9.54 4.60
N VAL A 120 -14.17 8.39 4.30
CA VAL A 120 -14.05 7.68 3.01
C VAL A 120 -14.43 8.55 1.79
N PRO A 121 -15.48 9.40 1.82
CA PRO A 121 -15.78 10.29 0.69
C PRO A 121 -14.61 11.24 0.33
N THR A 122 -13.77 11.61 1.31
CA THR A 122 -12.61 12.49 1.09
C THR A 122 -11.40 11.73 0.53
N PHE A 123 -11.36 10.42 0.69
CA PHE A 123 -10.30 9.55 0.20
C PHE A 123 -10.84 8.19 -0.28
N PRO A 124 -11.55 8.17 -1.42
CA PRO A 124 -12.32 7.00 -1.85
C PRO A 124 -11.45 5.80 -2.25
N TRP A 125 -10.14 5.99 -2.39
CA TRP A 125 -9.19 4.92 -2.71
C TRP A 125 -8.61 4.24 -1.48
N TRP A 126 -8.95 4.71 -0.27
CA TRP A 126 -8.33 4.22 0.96
C TRP A 126 -8.46 2.70 1.11
N GLU A 127 -9.64 2.14 0.89
CA GLU A 127 -9.90 0.71 1.08
C GLU A 127 -9.04 -0.17 0.15
N ASP A 128 -9.02 0.17 -1.15
CA ASP A 128 -8.17 -0.52 -2.12
C ASP A 128 -6.68 -0.40 -1.71
N LEU A 129 -6.23 0.81 -1.37
CA LEU A 129 -4.83 1.05 -0.98
C LEU A 129 -4.46 0.34 0.32
N HIS A 130 -5.35 0.33 1.32
CA HIS A 130 -5.16 -0.36 2.59
C HIS A 130 -5.02 -1.87 2.36
N GLY A 131 -5.92 -2.46 1.56
CA GLY A 131 -5.82 -3.86 1.15
C GLY A 131 -4.51 -4.23 0.44
N TRP A 132 -3.83 -3.26 -0.17
CA TRP A 132 -2.56 -3.49 -0.86
C TRP A 132 -1.33 -3.23 0.00
N TRP A 133 -1.42 -2.29 0.95
CA TRP A 133 -0.26 -1.71 1.62
C TRP A 133 -0.18 -2.01 3.11
N LYS A 134 -1.26 -2.49 3.75
CA LYS A 134 -1.36 -2.61 5.21
C LYS A 134 -0.21 -3.41 5.84
N ASP A 135 0.19 -4.51 5.21
CA ASP A 135 1.23 -5.42 5.72
C ASP A 135 2.64 -5.08 5.19
N ASN A 136 2.77 -3.98 4.44
CA ASN A 136 4.02 -3.59 3.82
C ASN A 136 4.63 -2.37 4.54
N PRO A 137 5.71 -2.51 5.33
CA PRO A 137 6.30 -1.41 6.08
C PRO A 137 6.89 -0.31 5.17
N ALA A 138 7.16 -0.62 3.90
CA ALA A 138 7.57 0.39 2.92
C ALA A 138 6.42 1.33 2.53
N PHE A 139 5.16 0.99 2.81
CA PHE A 139 3.97 1.77 2.45
C PHE A 139 3.11 2.16 3.65
N ASN A 140 3.01 1.31 4.67
CA ASN A 140 2.28 1.56 5.90
C ASN A 140 3.23 1.85 7.06
N GLN A 141 3.35 3.13 7.44
CA GLN A 141 4.22 3.58 8.54
C GLN A 141 3.60 3.37 9.91
N THR A 142 2.29 3.13 9.99
CA THR A 142 1.60 2.77 11.23
C THR A 142 1.62 1.26 11.48
N PHE A 143 2.26 0.48 10.60
CA PHE A 143 2.50 -0.95 10.83
C PHE A 143 3.47 -1.11 12.00
N SER A 144 2.93 -1.38 13.18
CA SER A 144 3.71 -1.83 14.33
C SER A 144 4.05 -3.30 14.10
N THR A 145 5.33 -3.63 13.96
CA THR A 145 5.80 -5.03 14.00
C THR A 145 5.75 -5.62 15.41
N ALA A 146 5.43 -4.81 16.43
CA ALA A 146 5.21 -5.32 17.76
C ALA A 146 3.82 -5.95 17.80
N ASP A 147 3.78 -7.28 17.77
CA ASP A 147 2.66 -8.01 18.36
C ASP A 147 2.43 -7.44 19.77
N PRO A 148 1.20 -7.06 20.16
CA PRO A 148 0.91 -6.67 21.53
C PRO A 148 1.03 -7.91 22.42
N GLY A 149 2.27 -8.24 22.81
CA GLY A 149 2.59 -9.46 23.54
C GLY A 149 3.99 -10.04 23.27
N GLN A 150 4.71 -9.61 22.23
CA GLN A 150 6.11 -10.02 22.07
C GLN A 150 7.02 -9.16 22.95
N ASP A 151 7.20 -9.62 24.19
CA ASP A 151 8.30 -9.18 25.02
C ASP A 151 9.62 -9.71 24.43
N HIS A 152 10.15 -8.99 23.45
CA HIS A 152 11.47 -9.27 22.88
C HIS A 152 12.60 -9.20 23.93
N ALA A 153 12.37 -8.61 25.11
CA ALA A 153 13.34 -8.63 26.20
C ALA A 153 13.40 -10.02 26.86
N ALA A 154 12.27 -10.72 27.00
CA ALA A 154 12.22 -12.06 27.59
C ALA A 154 12.89 -13.12 26.68
N GLU A 155 12.62 -13.10 25.37
CA GLU A 155 13.30 -14.01 24.41
C GLU A 155 14.81 -13.74 24.32
N ALA A 156 15.22 -12.47 24.37
CA ALA A 156 16.64 -12.12 24.39
C ALA A 156 17.32 -12.60 25.68
N GLN A 157 16.67 -12.45 26.84
CA GLN A 157 17.21 -12.93 28.12
C GLN A 157 17.36 -14.46 28.16
N GLU A 158 16.42 -15.23 27.60
CA GLU A 158 16.56 -16.69 27.50
C GLU A 158 17.74 -17.11 26.60
N LEU A 159 17.93 -16.44 25.46
CA LEU A 159 19.03 -16.73 24.54
C LEU A 159 20.40 -16.45 25.19
N PHE A 160 20.53 -15.33 25.91
CA PHE A 160 21.75 -14.99 26.64
C PHE A 160 22.01 -15.88 27.86
N ALA A 161 20.96 -16.44 28.48
CA ALA A 161 21.10 -17.40 29.56
C ALA A 161 21.59 -18.76 29.05
N LYS A 162 21.06 -19.23 27.91
CA LYS A 162 21.46 -20.49 27.27
C LYS A 162 22.90 -20.45 26.74
N SER A 163 23.38 -19.30 26.25
CA SER A 163 24.76 -19.16 25.75
C SER A 163 25.83 -19.07 26.84
N LYS A 164 25.46 -18.91 28.11
CA LYS A 164 26.39 -18.87 29.26
C LYS A 164 26.57 -20.21 29.97
N GLN A 165 25.85 -21.25 29.54
CA GLN A 165 25.92 -22.60 30.12
C GLN A 165 26.60 -23.62 29.20
N SER A 166 27.26 -23.18 28.14
CA SER A 166 28.00 -24.05 27.22
C SER A 166 29.49 -23.76 27.20
#